data_AF-A0A7S4NJS5-F1
#
_entry.id   AF-A0A7S4NJS5-F1
#
_cell.length_a   1.000
_cell.length_b   1.000
_cell.length_c   1.000
_cell.angle_alpha   90.00
_cell.angle_beta   90.00
_cell.angle_gamma   90.00
#
_symmetry.space_group_name_H-M   'P 1'
#
loop_
_entity.id
_entity.type
_entity.pdbx_description
1 polymer ?
#
loop_
_entity_poly.entity_id
_entity_poly.type
_entity_poly.pdbx_seq_one_letter_code
_entity_poly.pdbx_strand_id
1 'polypeptide(L)'
;EELKKLMPVVEGQVVLAIPGMDTLNHKLSLPLLTQRNGKDIFPPSYSLLNETQMSIFFKDPPKYEYFIAKNFKHSQKGLLLLKGAKEVQDFAITNTEYILLQPLMTPYMLRDSLGRYASLRVYVVVTCDGWHHMRVLYHPWMRVKFSRPNTDVNSPTVEDIATSSNNDEGGIKEELVGFCERTSLCDPQIVTSLIENLFLELFDFLGMDLCSDISTENSGRMGQMFGADILVEKNFKKAWLLEMNKAPNMQIENPNAPPTLKQMVVSATYRTFGLPCLRDDGHPYHHLRLLKTYKRGEERDEV
;
A
#
# COMPACT_ATOMS: atom_id res chain seq x y z
N GLU A 1 1.66 19.74 -22.56
CA GLU A 1 2.98 20.40 -22.72
C GLU A 1 3.17 21.60 -21.80
N GLU A 2 2.14 22.42 -21.50
CA GLU A 2 2.31 23.59 -20.61
C GLU A 2 2.65 23.27 -19.15
N LEU A 3 2.23 22.11 -18.62
CA LEU A 3 2.64 21.63 -17.28
C LEU A 3 4.13 21.27 -17.19
N LYS A 4 4.82 21.05 -18.32
CA LYS A 4 6.29 20.87 -18.34
C LYS A 4 7.06 22.19 -18.11
N LYS A 5 6.36 23.34 -18.08
CA LYS A 5 6.90 24.66 -17.69
C LYS A 5 6.69 24.97 -16.20
N LEU A 6 6.39 23.98 -15.36
CA LEU A 6 6.50 24.15 -13.91
C LEU A 6 7.97 24.38 -13.54
N MET A 7 8.22 25.35 -12.65
CA MET A 7 9.54 25.83 -12.27
C MET A 7 10.53 24.67 -12.09
N PRO A 8 11.72 24.69 -12.74
CA PRO A 8 12.71 23.67 -12.52
C PRO A 8 13.05 23.64 -11.02
N VAL A 9 13.11 22.44 -10.45
CA VAL A 9 13.57 22.26 -9.06
C VAL A 9 15.03 22.69 -9.03
N VAL A 10 15.34 23.79 -8.35
CA VAL A 10 16.71 24.31 -8.30
C VAL A 10 17.54 23.59 -7.23
N GLU A 11 18.86 23.77 -7.29
CA GLU A 11 19.78 23.23 -6.29
C GLU A 11 19.37 23.59 -4.86
N GLY A 12 19.44 22.60 -3.96
CA GLY A 12 19.06 22.77 -2.55
C GLY A 12 17.55 22.68 -2.27
N GLN A 13 16.69 22.64 -3.30
CA GLN A 13 15.27 22.37 -3.10
C GLN A 13 15.00 20.87 -2.92
N VAL A 14 14.04 20.57 -2.04
CA VAL A 14 13.47 19.24 -1.85
C VAL A 14 12.00 19.29 -2.25
N VAL A 15 11.59 18.44 -3.18
CA VAL A 15 10.18 18.29 -3.57
C VAL A 15 9.64 16.97 -3.02
N LEU A 16 8.57 17.06 -2.22
CA LEU A 16 7.91 15.90 -1.60
C LEU A 16 6.84 15.27 -2.51
N ALA A 17 7.13 15.24 -3.81
CA ALA A 17 6.37 14.54 -4.83
C ALA A 17 7.32 14.13 -5.96
N ILE A 18 7.12 12.94 -6.53
CA ILE A 18 7.86 12.47 -7.70
C ILE A 18 6.87 12.35 -8.87
N PRO A 19 7.12 12.98 -10.03
CA PRO A 19 6.29 12.81 -11.22
C PRO A 19 6.12 11.34 -11.61
N GLY A 20 4.95 10.95 -12.12
CA GLY A 20 4.68 9.57 -12.56
C GLY A 20 4.33 8.57 -11.43
N MET A 21 4.56 8.93 -10.16
CA MET A 21 4.22 8.08 -9.01
C MET A 21 2.73 7.87 -8.77
N ASP A 22 1.86 8.56 -9.49
CA ASP A 22 0.43 8.30 -9.43
C ASP A 22 0.07 6.89 -9.90
N THR A 23 0.93 6.26 -10.71
CA THR A 23 0.84 4.84 -11.08
C THR A 23 0.82 3.93 -9.86
N LEU A 24 1.59 4.24 -8.80
CA LEU A 24 1.60 3.47 -7.56
C LEU A 24 0.26 3.57 -6.82
N ASN A 25 -0.37 4.74 -6.85
CA ASN A 25 -1.62 5.03 -6.15
C ASN A 25 -2.87 4.61 -6.96
N HIS A 26 -2.68 4.18 -8.21
CA HIS A 26 -3.80 3.89 -9.10
C HIS A 26 -4.39 2.51 -8.80
N LYS A 27 -5.42 2.51 -7.96
CA LYS A 27 -6.06 1.30 -7.41
C LYS A 27 -6.59 0.31 -8.44
N LEU A 28 -6.85 0.74 -9.68
CA LEU A 28 -7.27 -0.13 -10.79
C LEU A 28 -6.10 -0.67 -11.62
N SER A 29 -5.22 0.19 -12.14
CA SER A 29 -4.24 -0.20 -13.14
C SER A 29 -3.11 -1.02 -12.53
N LEU A 30 -2.65 -0.68 -11.32
CA LEU A 30 -1.50 -1.37 -10.72
C LEU A 30 -1.75 -2.86 -10.44
N PRO A 31 -2.88 -3.28 -9.83
CA PRO A 31 -3.18 -4.70 -9.66
C PRO A 31 -3.30 -5.46 -10.99
N LEU A 32 -3.95 -4.85 -11.99
CA LEU A 32 -4.13 -5.48 -13.30
C LEU A 32 -2.80 -5.57 -14.07
N LEU A 33 -1.97 -4.54 -13.97
CA LEU A 33 -0.68 -4.46 -14.64
C LEU A 33 0.30 -5.50 -14.07
N THR A 34 0.38 -5.62 -12.75
CA THR A 34 1.21 -6.65 -12.09
C THR A 34 0.75 -8.07 -12.45
N GLN A 35 -0.56 -8.33 -12.37
CA GLN A 35 -1.13 -9.65 -12.72
C GLN A 35 -0.91 -10.04 -14.18
N ARG A 36 -1.05 -9.10 -15.13
CA ARG A 36 -0.77 -9.35 -16.56
C ARG A 36 0.68 -9.74 -16.82
N ASN A 37 1.61 -9.33 -15.95
CA ASN A 37 3.02 -9.67 -16.03
C ASN A 37 3.38 -10.86 -15.11
N GLY A 38 2.38 -11.62 -14.64
CA GLY A 38 2.60 -12.81 -13.81
C GLY A 38 3.15 -12.50 -12.41
N LYS A 39 3.06 -11.25 -11.96
CA LYS A 39 3.50 -10.84 -10.61
C LYS A 39 2.36 -10.98 -9.62
N ASP A 40 2.67 -11.54 -8.46
CA ASP A 40 1.69 -11.97 -7.47
C ASP A 40 1.69 -11.05 -6.23
N ILE A 41 1.79 -9.75 -6.52
CA ILE A 41 1.92 -8.66 -5.55
C ILE A 41 0.55 -8.32 -4.91
N PHE A 42 -0.52 -8.41 -5.69
CA PHE A 42 -1.89 -8.08 -5.27
C PHE A 42 -2.73 -9.36 -5.19
N PRO A 43 -3.85 -9.36 -4.44
CA PRO A 43 -4.84 -10.41 -4.60
C PRO A 43 -5.34 -10.47 -6.05
N PRO A 44 -5.78 -11.65 -6.54
CA PRO A 44 -6.32 -11.79 -7.89
C PRO A 44 -7.35 -10.69 -8.18
N SER A 45 -7.18 -9.98 -9.28
CA SER A 45 -7.90 -8.74 -9.55
C SER A 45 -8.55 -8.78 -10.93
N TYR A 46 -9.83 -8.43 -10.99
CA TYR A 46 -10.61 -8.50 -12.22
C TYR A 46 -11.20 -7.13 -12.53
N SER A 47 -10.98 -6.69 -13.77
CA SER A 47 -11.58 -5.47 -14.30
C SER A 47 -12.90 -5.83 -14.97
N LEU A 48 -13.98 -5.12 -14.67
CA LEU A 48 -15.27 -5.27 -15.36
C LEU A 48 -15.65 -3.99 -16.11
N LEU A 49 -14.71 -3.43 -16.88
CA LEU A 49 -14.91 -2.15 -17.58
C LEU A 49 -15.74 -2.28 -18.86
N ASN A 50 -15.76 -3.47 -19.48
CA ASN A 50 -16.38 -3.67 -20.77
C ASN A 50 -16.86 -5.12 -20.96
N GLU A 51 -17.67 -5.33 -21.99
CA GLU A 51 -18.27 -6.61 -22.34
C GLU A 51 -17.24 -7.73 -22.54
N THR A 52 -16.08 -7.42 -23.12
CA THR A 52 -15.01 -8.40 -23.31
C THR A 52 -14.48 -8.90 -21.98
N GLN A 53 -14.18 -8.00 -21.04
CA GLN A 53 -13.67 -8.38 -19.73
C GLN A 53 -14.73 -9.12 -18.89
N MET A 54 -15.98 -8.68 -18.95
CA MET A 54 -17.10 -9.40 -18.33
C MET A 54 -17.23 -10.81 -18.91
N SER A 55 -17.20 -10.95 -20.24
CA SER A 55 -17.26 -12.25 -20.92
C SER A 55 -16.12 -13.18 -20.49
N ILE A 56 -14.88 -12.67 -20.39
CA ILE A 56 -13.74 -13.45 -19.89
C ILE A 56 -13.98 -13.93 -18.45
N PHE A 57 -14.42 -13.03 -17.56
CA PHE A 57 -14.67 -13.37 -16.16
C PHE A 57 -15.79 -14.41 -16.01
N PHE A 58 -16.91 -14.26 -16.72
CA PHE A 58 -18.06 -15.16 -16.59
C PHE A 58 -17.92 -16.47 -17.38
N LYS A 59 -16.96 -16.57 -18.31
CA LYS A 59 -16.68 -17.81 -19.04
C LYS A 59 -16.11 -18.90 -18.12
N ASP A 60 -15.24 -18.51 -17.19
CA ASP A 60 -14.66 -19.41 -16.19
C ASP A 60 -14.53 -18.67 -14.85
N PRO A 61 -15.66 -18.48 -14.14
CA PRO A 61 -15.67 -17.63 -12.96
C PRO A 61 -14.85 -18.25 -11.84
N PRO A 62 -13.99 -17.48 -11.18
CA PRO A 62 -13.17 -17.99 -10.10
C PRO A 62 -14.03 -18.41 -8.90
N LYS A 63 -13.67 -19.53 -8.27
CA LYS A 63 -14.43 -20.18 -7.19
C LYS A 63 -14.19 -19.52 -5.83
N TYR A 64 -14.41 -18.22 -5.73
CA TYR A 64 -14.41 -17.50 -4.45
C TYR A 64 -15.84 -17.29 -3.96
N GLU A 65 -16.04 -17.43 -2.65
CA GLU A 65 -17.35 -17.21 -2.03
C GLU A 65 -17.73 -15.73 -2.02
N TYR A 66 -16.75 -14.85 -1.81
CA TYR A 66 -16.97 -13.42 -1.63
C TYR A 66 -16.01 -12.60 -2.49
N PHE A 67 -16.54 -11.52 -3.07
CA PHE A 67 -15.80 -10.52 -3.85
C PHE A 67 -16.04 -9.13 -3.29
N ILE A 68 -14.98 -8.34 -3.22
CA ILE A 68 -15.01 -6.90 -2.96
C ILE A 68 -15.04 -6.19 -4.31
N ALA A 69 -16.14 -5.50 -4.61
CA ALA A 69 -16.25 -4.58 -5.73
C ALA A 69 -15.85 -3.17 -5.29
N LYS A 70 -14.96 -2.52 -6.06
CA LYS A 70 -14.45 -1.18 -5.78
C LYS A 70 -14.90 -0.17 -6.84
N ASN A 71 -15.54 0.91 -6.39
CA ASN A 71 -15.82 2.12 -7.16
C ASN A 71 -14.81 3.20 -6.76
N PHE A 72 -13.96 3.62 -7.69
CA PHE A 72 -12.89 4.57 -7.44
C PHE A 72 -13.30 6.04 -7.52
N LYS A 73 -14.55 6.34 -7.93
CA LYS A 73 -15.08 7.71 -7.95
C LYS A 73 -15.44 8.23 -6.56
N HIS A 74 -15.72 7.35 -5.59
CA HIS A 74 -16.20 7.71 -4.26
C HIS A 74 -15.36 7.06 -3.16
N SER A 75 -14.58 7.87 -2.43
CA SER A 75 -13.58 7.41 -1.46
C SER A 75 -14.12 6.66 -0.23
N GLN A 76 -15.40 6.79 0.13
CA GLN A 76 -15.98 6.18 1.34
C GLN A 76 -17.27 5.36 1.11
N LYS A 77 -17.92 5.49 -0.06
CA LYS A 77 -19.09 4.66 -0.46
C LYS A 77 -18.74 3.62 -1.53
N GLY A 78 -17.46 3.50 -1.87
CA GLY A 78 -16.99 2.78 -3.05
C GLY A 78 -16.62 1.33 -2.82
N LEU A 79 -17.05 0.68 -1.73
CA LEU A 79 -16.82 -0.75 -1.50
C LEU A 79 -18.16 -1.47 -1.39
N LEU A 80 -18.32 -2.56 -2.13
CA LEU A 80 -19.43 -3.49 -2.01
C LEU A 80 -18.90 -4.91 -1.86
N LEU A 81 -19.62 -5.70 -1.09
CA LEU A 81 -19.34 -7.12 -0.92
C LEU A 81 -20.41 -7.90 -1.69
N LEU A 82 -19.97 -8.81 -2.56
CA LEU A 82 -20.82 -9.62 -3.43
C LEU A 82 -20.55 -11.10 -3.17
N LYS A 83 -21.60 -11.92 -3.10
CA LYS A 83 -21.52 -13.36 -2.84
C LYS A 83 -21.52 -14.16 -4.14
N GLY A 84 -20.35 -14.66 -4.51
CA GLY A 84 -20.13 -15.52 -5.65
C GLY A 84 -20.31 -14.83 -7.01
N ALA A 85 -20.08 -15.60 -8.06
CA ALA A 85 -20.06 -15.07 -9.43
C ALA A 85 -21.42 -14.59 -9.95
N LYS A 86 -22.53 -15.18 -9.46
CA LYS A 86 -23.87 -14.80 -9.89
C LYS A 86 -24.23 -13.39 -9.42
N GLU A 87 -24.00 -13.07 -8.15
CA GLU A 87 -24.27 -11.72 -7.64
C GLU A 87 -23.35 -10.69 -8.31
N VAL A 88 -22.11 -11.07 -8.60
CA VAL A 88 -21.20 -10.26 -9.43
C VAL A 88 -21.79 -9.98 -10.82
N GLN A 89 -22.39 -10.97 -11.48
CA GLN A 89 -23.02 -10.81 -12.79
C GLN A 89 -24.22 -9.87 -12.74
N ASP A 90 -25.15 -10.14 -11.83
CA ASP A 90 -26.37 -9.34 -11.64
C ASP A 90 -26.01 -7.87 -11.32
N PHE A 91 -24.97 -7.69 -10.52
CA PHE A 91 -24.45 -6.37 -10.15
C PHE A 91 -23.75 -5.65 -11.32
N ALA A 92 -22.87 -6.33 -12.05
CA ALA A 92 -22.09 -5.73 -13.14
C ALA A 92 -22.96 -5.22 -14.30
N ILE A 93 -24.10 -5.88 -14.57
CA ILE A 93 -25.07 -5.45 -15.59
C ILE A 93 -25.69 -4.09 -15.24
N THR A 94 -25.89 -3.82 -13.95
CA THR A 94 -26.65 -2.66 -13.46
C THR A 94 -25.75 -1.52 -12.99
N ASN A 95 -24.49 -1.79 -12.67
CA ASN A 95 -23.58 -0.85 -12.02
C ASN A 95 -22.23 -0.78 -12.72
N THR A 96 -22.12 0.09 -13.74
CA THR A 96 -20.87 0.29 -14.49
C THR A 96 -19.80 1.10 -13.75
N GLU A 97 -20.13 1.63 -12.57
CA GLU A 97 -19.22 2.47 -11.78
C GLU A 97 -18.24 1.67 -10.90
N TYR A 98 -18.49 0.38 -10.72
CA TYR A 98 -17.64 -0.51 -9.93
C TYR A 98 -16.75 -1.29 -10.86
N ILE A 99 -15.45 -1.03 -10.76
CA ILE A 99 -14.54 -1.25 -11.87
C ILE A 99 -13.54 -2.37 -11.56
N LEU A 100 -13.23 -2.59 -10.28
CA LEU A 100 -12.32 -3.64 -9.83
C LEU A 100 -13.03 -4.60 -8.89
N LEU A 101 -12.89 -5.89 -9.15
CA LEU A 101 -13.26 -6.97 -8.25
C LEU A 101 -12.01 -7.65 -7.70
N GLN A 102 -12.01 -7.89 -6.40
CA GLN A 102 -10.98 -8.70 -5.73
C GLN A 102 -11.66 -9.73 -4.83
N PRO A 103 -11.18 -10.99 -4.78
CA PRO A 103 -11.72 -11.96 -3.85
C PRO A 103 -11.43 -11.51 -2.42
N LEU A 104 -12.36 -11.80 -1.52
CA LEU A 104 -12.16 -11.54 -0.11
C LEU A 104 -11.19 -12.58 0.46
N MET A 105 -9.98 -12.13 0.80
CA MET A 105 -8.91 -13.01 1.29
C MET A 105 -8.99 -13.33 2.79
N THR A 106 -10.00 -12.81 3.50
CA THR A 106 -10.09 -12.84 4.97
C THR A 106 -9.99 -14.23 5.61
N PRO A 107 -10.51 -15.35 5.05
CA PRO A 107 -10.33 -16.67 5.67
C PRO A 107 -8.86 -17.10 5.83
N TYR A 108 -7.97 -16.49 5.06
CA TYR A 108 -6.55 -16.77 5.04
C TYR A 108 -5.72 -15.76 5.82
N MET A 109 -6.31 -14.71 6.40
CA MET A 109 -5.55 -13.62 7.03
C MET A 109 -5.19 -13.89 8.49
N LEU A 110 -4.16 -13.17 8.95
CA LEU A 110 -3.86 -13.04 10.37
C LEU A 110 -5.07 -12.53 11.16
N ARG A 111 -5.29 -13.18 12.30
CA ARG A 111 -6.32 -12.80 13.27
C ARG A 111 -5.71 -12.61 14.64
N ASP A 112 -6.37 -11.85 15.50
CA ASP A 112 -6.03 -11.85 16.93
C ASP A 112 -6.86 -12.88 17.71
N SER A 113 -6.69 -12.90 19.03
CA SER A 113 -7.44 -13.78 19.94
C SER A 113 -8.94 -13.50 20.00
N LEU A 114 -9.40 -12.33 19.52
CA LEU A 114 -10.81 -11.96 19.39
C LEU A 114 -11.39 -12.27 18.00
N GLY A 115 -10.61 -12.96 17.15
CA GLY A 115 -11.00 -13.32 15.80
C GLY A 115 -11.01 -12.16 14.80
N ARG A 116 -10.47 -10.99 15.18
CA ARG A 116 -10.41 -9.79 14.31
C ARG A 116 -9.35 -9.95 13.25
N TYR A 117 -9.64 -9.56 12.02
CA TYR A 117 -8.66 -9.52 10.94
C TYR A 117 -7.66 -8.39 11.15
N ALA A 118 -6.39 -8.66 10.88
CA ALA A 118 -5.32 -7.67 10.92
C ALA A 118 -4.91 -7.25 9.51
N SER A 119 -4.86 -5.93 9.27
CA SER A 119 -4.24 -5.30 8.10
C SER A 119 -3.08 -4.42 8.55
N LEU A 120 -1.97 -4.43 7.82
CA LEU A 120 -0.76 -3.72 8.19
C LEU A 120 -0.64 -2.44 7.35
N ARG A 121 -0.46 -1.30 8.00
CA ARG A 121 -0.08 -0.04 7.38
C ARG A 121 1.44 0.13 7.49
N VAL A 122 2.12 0.07 6.36
CA VAL A 122 3.57 0.28 6.25
C VAL A 122 3.84 1.61 5.54
N TYR A 123 4.81 2.36 6.05
CA TYR A 123 5.21 3.64 5.45
C TYR A 123 6.44 3.43 4.58
N VAL A 124 6.31 3.78 3.30
CA VAL A 124 7.36 3.63 2.29
C VAL A 124 7.74 5.02 1.80
N VAL A 125 9.04 5.29 1.70
CA VAL A 125 9.59 6.52 1.14
C VAL A 125 10.40 6.16 -0.08
N VAL A 126 10.03 6.72 -1.22
CA VAL A 126 10.81 6.63 -2.44
C VAL A 126 11.55 7.95 -2.62
N THR A 127 12.84 7.90 -2.94
CA THR A 127 13.63 9.09 -3.26
C THR A 127 14.24 8.95 -4.64
N CYS A 128 14.25 10.03 -5.41
CA CYS A 128 15.02 10.14 -6.63
C CYS A 128 16.06 11.25 -6.45
N ASP A 129 17.34 10.94 -6.69
CA ASP A 129 18.39 11.96 -6.78
C ASP A 129 18.71 12.28 -8.26
N GLY A 130 19.25 13.47 -8.52
CA GLY A 130 19.58 13.96 -9.86
C GLY A 130 20.61 13.12 -10.63
N TRP A 131 21.19 12.09 -9.99
CA TRP A 131 22.08 11.10 -10.59
C TRP A 131 21.33 9.86 -11.08
N HIS A 132 19.99 9.92 -11.14
CA HIS A 132 19.11 8.81 -11.49
C HIS A 132 19.25 7.60 -10.57
N HIS A 133 19.45 7.82 -9.27
CA HIS A 133 19.25 6.76 -8.31
C HIS A 133 17.84 6.85 -7.72
N MET A 134 17.08 5.77 -7.89
CA MET A 134 15.89 5.55 -7.08
C MET A 134 16.29 4.80 -5.82
N ARG A 135 15.91 5.30 -4.65
CA ARG A 135 16.03 4.56 -3.39
C ARG A 135 14.65 4.29 -2.85
N VAL A 136 14.41 3.04 -2.49
CA VAL A 136 13.20 2.63 -1.79
C VAL A 136 13.58 2.38 -0.35
N LEU A 137 12.96 3.14 0.55
CA LEU A 137 13.12 2.99 1.98
C LEU A 137 11.76 2.70 2.61
N TYR A 138 11.74 2.03 3.75
CA TYR A 138 10.52 1.84 4.51
C TYR A 138 10.76 2.02 6.01
N HIS A 139 9.70 2.36 6.73
CA HIS A 139 9.77 2.46 8.18
C HIS A 139 9.58 1.07 8.81
N PRO A 140 10.51 0.61 9.68
CA PRO A 140 10.45 -0.75 10.25
C PRO A 140 9.22 -0.97 11.15
N TRP A 141 8.66 0.11 11.68
CA TRP A 141 7.49 0.05 12.55
C TRP A 141 6.22 0.23 11.71
N MET A 142 5.28 -0.66 11.93
CA MET A 142 4.06 -0.79 11.14
C MET A 142 2.86 -0.62 12.06
N ARG A 143 1.81 0.04 11.57
CA ARG A 143 0.56 0.15 12.30
C ARG A 143 -0.33 -1.03 11.94
N VAL A 144 -0.83 -1.74 12.93
CA VAL A 144 -1.87 -2.76 12.74
C VAL A 144 -3.24 -2.09 12.78
N LYS A 145 -4.10 -2.44 11.83
CA LYS A 145 -5.52 -2.07 11.77
C LYS A 145 -6.34 -3.34 11.94
N PHE A 146 -7.35 -3.27 12.79
CA PHE A 146 -8.23 -4.41 13.07
C PHE A 146 -9.61 -4.23 12.45
N SER A 147 -10.23 -5.34 12.04
CA SER A 147 -11.67 -5.39 11.82
C SER A 147 -12.44 -5.30 13.15
N ARG A 148 -13.77 -5.29 13.08
CA ARG A 148 -14.62 -5.40 14.26
C ARG A 148 -14.42 -6.75 14.98
N PRO A 149 -14.56 -6.81 16.32
CA PRO A 149 -14.60 -8.07 17.07
C PRO A 149 -15.68 -9.01 16.55
N ASN A 150 -15.43 -10.33 16.61
CA ASN A 150 -16.40 -11.37 16.28
C ASN A 150 -17.01 -11.29 14.86
N THR A 151 -16.26 -10.78 13.87
CA THR A 151 -16.70 -10.83 12.47
C THR A 151 -17.02 -12.27 12.06
N ASP A 152 -18.25 -12.52 11.61
CA ASP A 152 -18.64 -13.81 11.05
C ASP A 152 -17.93 -14.04 9.71
N VAL A 153 -17.11 -15.08 9.67
CA VAL A 153 -16.35 -15.46 8.48
C VAL A 153 -17.27 -15.95 7.36
N ASN A 154 -18.42 -16.51 7.72
CA ASN A 154 -19.41 -17.05 6.79
C ASN A 154 -20.43 -15.99 6.35
N SER A 155 -20.39 -14.80 6.95
CA SER A 155 -21.27 -13.68 6.60
C SER A 155 -20.58 -12.33 6.83
N PRO A 156 -19.48 -12.05 6.12
CA PRO A 156 -18.78 -10.78 6.27
C PRO A 156 -19.67 -9.62 5.81
N THR A 157 -19.48 -8.45 6.41
CA THR A 157 -20.10 -7.18 5.97
C THR A 157 -19.06 -6.24 5.37
N VAL A 158 -19.50 -5.19 4.68
CA VAL A 158 -18.59 -4.15 4.18
C VAL A 158 -17.88 -3.45 5.33
N GLU A 159 -18.57 -3.26 6.46
CA GLU A 159 -18.03 -2.66 7.69
C GLU A 159 -16.96 -3.53 8.34
N ASP A 160 -17.02 -4.85 8.19
CA ASP A 160 -15.97 -5.76 8.66
C ASP A 160 -14.69 -5.64 7.82
N ILE A 161 -14.84 -5.32 6.54
CA ILE A 161 -13.74 -5.20 5.57
C ILE A 161 -13.13 -3.80 5.61
N ALA A 162 -13.97 -2.77 5.77
CA ALA A 162 -13.56 -1.40 5.97
C ALA A 162 -13.01 -1.24 7.39
N THR A 163 -11.75 -1.65 7.59
CA THR A 163 -11.01 -1.39 8.84
C THR A 163 -11.21 0.08 9.22
N SER A 164 -11.89 0.31 10.36
CA SER A 164 -12.62 1.56 10.64
C SER A 164 -11.76 2.80 10.41
N SER A 165 -12.09 3.55 9.35
CA SER A 165 -11.21 4.60 8.87
C SER A 165 -11.35 5.93 9.59
N ASN A 166 -12.40 6.20 10.38
CA ASN A 166 -12.61 7.58 10.86
C ASN A 166 -13.07 7.79 12.32
N ASN A 167 -13.68 6.83 13.04
CA ASN A 167 -14.30 7.15 14.34
C ASN A 167 -13.96 6.21 15.52
N ASP A 168 -13.15 5.16 15.34
CA ASP A 168 -12.83 4.30 16.48
C ASP A 168 -11.59 4.78 17.23
N GLU A 169 -11.85 5.56 18.28
CA GLU A 169 -10.99 5.60 19.48
C GLU A 169 -10.77 4.19 20.08
N GLY A 170 -11.55 3.17 19.66
CA GLY A 170 -11.42 1.77 20.06
C GLY A 170 -10.58 0.87 19.13
N GLY A 171 -10.10 1.38 18.00
CA GLY A 171 -9.19 0.63 17.12
C GLY A 171 -7.81 0.64 17.75
N ILE A 172 -7.41 -0.44 18.44
CA ILE A 172 -6.10 -0.56 19.07
C ILE A 172 -5.02 -0.27 18.00
N LYS A 173 -4.47 0.95 18.03
CA LYS A 173 -3.34 1.35 17.18
C LYS A 173 -2.12 0.69 17.81
N GLU A 174 -1.79 -0.49 17.33
CA GLU A 174 -0.64 -1.24 17.83
C GLU A 174 0.45 -1.34 16.77
N GLU A 175 1.67 -1.46 17.24
CA GLU A 175 2.82 -1.81 16.41
C GLU A 175 2.89 -3.31 16.18
N LEU A 176 3.48 -3.73 15.06
CA LEU A 176 3.62 -5.14 14.72
C LEU A 176 4.28 -5.96 15.84
N VAL A 177 5.30 -5.42 16.51
CA VAL A 177 5.99 -6.10 17.62
C VAL A 177 5.03 -6.37 18.77
N GLY A 178 4.32 -5.34 19.25
CA GLY A 178 3.31 -5.50 20.30
C GLY A 178 2.20 -6.48 19.90
N PHE A 179 1.75 -6.42 18.64
CA PHE A 179 0.76 -7.36 18.12
C PHE A 179 1.24 -8.81 18.17
N CYS A 180 2.45 -9.09 17.68
CA CYS A 180 3.01 -10.44 17.68
C CYS A 180 3.30 -10.93 19.12
N GLU A 181 3.82 -10.08 20.00
CA GLU A 181 4.05 -10.42 21.41
C GLU A 181 2.74 -10.76 22.13
N ARG A 182 1.72 -9.91 21.99
CA ARG A 182 0.42 -10.11 22.66
C ARG A 182 -0.31 -11.35 22.14
N THR A 183 -0.29 -11.58 20.84
CA THR A 183 -1.04 -12.69 20.24
C THR A 183 -0.28 -14.00 20.27
N SER A 184 1.06 -13.95 20.31
CA SER A 184 1.92 -15.12 20.07
C SER A 184 1.60 -15.83 18.75
N LEU A 185 0.98 -15.13 17.79
CA LEU A 185 0.51 -15.71 16.52
C LEU A 185 1.52 -15.50 15.40
N CYS A 186 2.44 -14.55 15.52
CA CYS A 186 3.41 -14.21 14.48
C CYS A 186 4.81 -13.96 15.04
N ASP A 187 5.82 -14.09 14.17
CA ASP A 187 7.15 -13.54 14.37
C ASP A 187 7.26 -12.21 13.58
N PRO A 188 7.54 -11.07 14.24
CA PRO A 188 7.73 -9.79 13.56
C PRO A 188 8.77 -9.83 12.45
N GLN A 189 9.83 -10.64 12.58
CA GLN A 189 10.90 -10.74 11.60
C GLN A 189 10.43 -11.45 10.33
N ILE A 190 9.64 -12.53 10.48
CA ILE A 190 9.05 -13.25 9.34
C ILE A 190 8.10 -12.33 8.58
N VAL A 191 7.20 -11.64 9.29
CA VAL A 191 6.26 -10.68 8.69
C VAL A 191 7.01 -9.55 7.98
N THR A 192 8.05 -8.99 8.61
CA THR A 192 8.89 -7.96 8.00
C THR A 192 9.54 -8.45 6.72
N SER A 193 10.10 -9.66 6.72
CA SER A 193 10.76 -10.27 5.55
C SER A 193 9.79 -10.46 4.39
N LEU A 194 8.55 -10.90 4.66
CA LEU A 194 7.51 -11.00 3.63
C LEU A 194 7.18 -9.64 3.00
N ILE A 195 7.14 -8.59 3.80
CA ILE A 195 6.85 -7.22 3.34
C ILE A 195 8.01 -6.65 2.54
N GLU A 196 9.25 -6.87 2.97
CA GLU A 196 10.44 -6.49 2.22
C GLU A 196 10.46 -7.17 0.85
N ASN A 197 10.22 -8.48 0.79
CA ASN A 197 10.13 -9.23 -0.47
C ASN A 197 9.01 -8.72 -1.38
N LEU A 198 7.83 -8.44 -0.82
CA LEU A 198 6.70 -7.87 -1.55
C LEU A 198 7.07 -6.52 -2.19
N PHE A 199 7.76 -5.65 -1.46
CA PHE A 199 8.21 -4.37 -2.00
C PHE A 199 9.35 -4.52 -3.01
N LEU A 200 10.29 -5.44 -2.80
CA LEU A 200 11.32 -5.75 -3.79
C LEU A 200 10.67 -6.18 -5.11
N GLU A 201 9.72 -7.11 -5.08
CA GLU A 201 9.00 -7.56 -6.29
C GLU A 201 8.25 -6.40 -6.97
N LEU A 202 7.56 -5.55 -6.20
CA LEU A 202 6.85 -4.40 -6.73
C LEU A 202 7.78 -3.38 -7.39
N PHE A 203 8.86 -2.98 -6.72
CA PHE A 203 9.74 -1.94 -7.24
C PHE A 203 10.70 -2.47 -8.31
N ASP A 204 11.03 -3.77 -8.31
CA ASP A 204 11.73 -4.42 -9.42
C ASP A 204 10.84 -4.46 -10.68
N PHE A 205 9.55 -4.73 -10.50
CA PHE A 205 8.58 -4.71 -11.58
C PHE A 205 8.45 -3.32 -12.21
N LEU A 206 8.28 -2.29 -11.39
CA LEU A 206 8.13 -0.90 -11.85
C LEU A 206 9.45 -0.31 -12.35
N GLY A 207 10.58 -0.72 -11.78
CA GLY A 207 11.92 -0.30 -12.14
C GLY A 207 12.17 1.21 -12.04
N MET A 208 13.16 1.67 -12.81
CA MET A 208 13.60 3.07 -12.87
C MET A 208 12.64 4.03 -13.58
N ASP A 209 11.59 3.52 -14.22
CA ASP A 209 10.60 4.33 -14.95
C ASP A 209 9.91 5.36 -14.03
N LEU A 210 9.97 5.13 -12.72
CA LEU A 210 9.43 6.04 -11.72
C LEU A 210 10.29 7.30 -11.49
N CYS A 211 11.57 7.30 -11.86
CA CYS A 211 12.48 8.46 -11.75
C CYS A 211 12.99 8.97 -13.11
N SER A 212 12.47 8.45 -14.23
CA SER A 212 12.99 8.74 -15.58
C SER A 212 12.75 10.17 -16.04
N ASP A 213 11.69 10.81 -15.53
CA ASP A 213 11.25 12.15 -15.96
C ASP A 213 11.96 13.30 -15.22
N ILE A 214 12.92 12.98 -14.34
CA ILE A 214 13.69 13.96 -13.59
C ILE A 214 14.91 14.35 -14.43
N SER A 215 14.99 15.61 -14.86
CA SER A 215 16.13 16.09 -15.63
C SER A 215 17.40 16.06 -14.78
N THR A 216 18.50 15.57 -15.35
CA THR A 216 19.84 15.54 -14.75
C THR A 216 20.41 16.92 -14.46
N GLU A 217 19.88 17.95 -15.11
CA GLU A 217 20.38 19.32 -15.02
C GLU A 217 19.99 19.98 -13.69
N ASN A 218 19.00 19.42 -12.99
CA ASN A 218 18.51 19.93 -11.73
C ASN A 218 19.05 19.08 -10.57
N SER A 219 19.97 19.62 -9.79
CA SER A 219 20.56 18.99 -8.59
C SER A 219 19.59 18.88 -7.39
N GLY A 220 18.30 19.16 -7.61
CA GLY A 220 17.24 19.01 -6.62
C GLY A 220 17.01 17.55 -6.19
N ARG A 221 16.50 17.37 -4.98
CA ARG A 221 16.09 16.04 -4.47
C ARG A 221 14.59 15.91 -4.55
N MET A 222 14.10 14.79 -5.07
CA MET A 222 12.68 14.48 -5.05
C MET A 222 12.41 13.27 -4.18
N GLY A 223 11.24 13.26 -3.57
CA GLY A 223 10.86 12.23 -2.63
C GLY A 223 9.37 12.11 -2.48
N GLN A 224 8.87 10.92 -2.19
CA GLN A 224 7.45 10.74 -1.93
C GLN A 224 7.22 9.65 -0.90
N MET A 225 6.39 9.96 0.08
CA MET A 225 5.95 9.00 1.09
C MET A 225 4.60 8.41 0.72
N PHE A 226 4.47 7.10 0.94
CA PHE A 226 3.27 6.32 0.73
C PHE A 226 2.87 5.59 2.00
N GLY A 227 1.58 5.35 2.17
CA GLY A 227 1.06 4.37 3.12
C GLY A 227 0.57 3.13 2.37
N ALA A 228 1.32 2.04 2.46
CA ALA A 228 0.93 0.74 1.93
C ALA A 228 0.00 0.03 2.90
N ASP A 229 -1.16 -0.42 2.44
CA ASP A 229 -2.00 -1.36 3.19
C ASP A 229 -1.70 -2.79 2.72
N ILE A 230 -1.31 -3.65 3.65
CA ILE A 230 -0.81 -5.00 3.38
C ILE A 230 -1.61 -6.01 4.18
N LEU A 231 -1.85 -7.16 3.55
CA LEU A 231 -2.43 -8.35 4.17
C LEU A 231 -1.37 -9.43 4.24
N VAL A 232 -1.37 -10.18 5.32
CA VAL A 232 -0.45 -11.31 5.51
C VAL A 232 -1.28 -12.56 5.76
N GLU A 233 -0.92 -13.65 5.09
CA GLU A 233 -1.55 -14.94 5.32
C GLU A 233 -1.25 -15.45 6.74
N LYS A 234 -2.22 -16.14 7.35
CA LYS A 234 -2.12 -16.74 8.70
C LYS A 234 -1.00 -17.76 8.85
N ASN A 235 -0.51 -18.31 7.74
CA ASN A 235 0.58 -19.29 7.68
C ASN A 235 1.94 -18.65 7.36
N PHE A 236 1.99 -17.32 7.20
CA PHE A 236 3.19 -16.55 6.83
C PHE A 236 3.86 -17.00 5.52
N LYS A 237 3.10 -17.57 4.59
CA LYS A 237 3.64 -17.94 3.27
C LYS A 237 3.65 -16.77 2.31
N LYS A 238 2.80 -15.78 2.53
CA LYS A 238 2.58 -14.70 1.58
C LYS A 238 2.06 -13.43 2.22
N ALA A 239 2.43 -12.31 1.61
CA ALA A 239 1.86 -11.01 1.83
C ALA A 239 1.30 -10.45 0.51
N TRP A 240 0.21 -9.70 0.59
CA TRP A 240 -0.37 -9.00 -0.54
C TRP A 240 -0.49 -7.51 -0.26
N LEU A 241 -0.15 -6.71 -1.26
CA LEU A 241 -0.46 -5.30 -1.29
C LEU A 241 -1.95 -5.12 -1.63
N LEU A 242 -2.67 -4.34 -0.82
CA LEU A 242 -4.05 -3.94 -1.11
C LEU A 242 -4.10 -2.65 -1.90
N GLU A 243 -3.34 -1.67 -1.44
CA GLU A 243 -3.24 -0.35 -2.03
C GLU A 243 -2.01 0.39 -1.51
N MET A 244 -1.50 1.30 -2.34
CA MET A 244 -0.55 2.33 -1.93
C MET A 244 -1.29 3.65 -1.87
N ASN A 245 -1.33 4.30 -0.72
CA ASN A 245 -1.94 5.61 -0.57
C ASN A 245 -0.89 6.70 -0.75
N LYS A 246 -1.05 7.53 -1.78
CA LYS A 246 -0.34 8.81 -1.89
C LYS A 246 -0.83 9.73 -0.77
N ALA A 247 0.09 10.36 -0.04
CA ALA A 247 -0.22 11.22 1.11
C ALA A 247 -1.04 10.49 2.19
N PRO A 248 -0.47 9.47 2.87
CA PRO A 248 -1.14 8.85 4.01
C PRO A 248 -1.50 9.90 5.06
N ASN A 249 -2.59 9.70 5.80
CA ASN A 249 -2.94 10.62 6.90
C ASN A 249 -1.82 10.64 7.96
N MET A 250 -1.07 11.73 8.00
CA MET A 250 0.00 12.00 8.96
C MET A 250 -0.38 13.04 10.02
N GLN A 251 -1.67 13.37 10.15
CA GLN A 251 -2.13 14.29 11.19
C GLN A 251 -1.77 13.72 12.57
N ILE A 252 -1.13 14.57 13.38
CA ILE A 252 -0.73 14.30 14.76
C ILE A 252 -1.81 14.93 15.64
N GLU A 253 -2.55 14.09 16.36
CA GLU A 253 -3.70 14.53 17.16
C GLU A 253 -3.27 15.31 18.41
N ASN A 254 -2.12 14.98 19.01
CA ASN A 254 -1.54 15.70 20.15
C ASN A 254 -0.01 15.86 20.00
N PRO A 255 0.53 17.05 19.70
CA PRO A 255 1.97 17.26 19.52
C PRO A 255 2.77 17.20 20.83
N ASN A 256 2.11 17.28 21.99
CA ASN A 256 2.73 17.23 23.31
C ASN A 256 2.78 15.82 23.91
N ALA A 257 2.14 14.84 23.26
CA ALA A 257 2.24 13.43 23.64
C ALA A 257 3.63 12.86 23.29
N PRO A 258 4.02 11.70 23.85
CA PRO A 258 5.19 10.96 23.38
C PRO A 258 5.17 10.77 21.86
N PRO A 259 6.35 10.70 21.20
CA PRO A 259 6.42 10.56 19.75
C PRO A 259 5.57 9.38 19.27
N THR A 260 4.51 9.70 18.52
CA THR A 260 3.69 8.72 17.83
C THR A 260 4.46 8.14 16.64
N LEU A 261 4.10 6.93 16.20
CA LEU A 261 4.65 6.34 14.97
C LEU A 261 4.62 7.32 13.78
N LYS A 262 3.56 8.12 13.64
CA LYS A 262 3.46 9.14 12.58
C LYS A 262 4.55 10.21 12.71
N GLN A 263 4.85 10.69 13.92
CA GLN A 263 5.91 11.67 14.17
C GLN A 263 7.29 11.08 13.84
N MET A 264 7.53 9.83 14.22
CA MET A 264 8.77 9.11 13.90
C MET A 264 8.95 8.95 12.39
N VAL A 265 7.91 8.50 11.68
CA VAL A 265 7.91 8.36 10.21
C VAL A 265 8.19 9.70 9.52
N VAL A 266 7.51 10.79 9.92
CA VAL A 266 7.72 12.13 9.35
C VAL A 266 9.15 12.60 9.60
N SER A 267 9.65 12.44 10.83
CA SER A 267 11.01 12.85 11.19
C SER A 267 12.06 12.06 10.40
N ALA A 268 11.92 10.74 10.30
CA ALA A 268 12.80 9.86 9.53
C ALA A 268 12.79 10.23 8.03
N THR A 269 11.61 10.55 7.49
CA THR A 269 11.43 11.02 6.12
C THR A 269 12.16 12.34 5.89
N TYR A 270 12.02 13.33 6.79
CA TYR A 270 12.68 14.63 6.67
C TYR A 270 14.19 14.50 6.74
N ARG A 271 14.73 13.65 7.64
CA ARG A 271 16.17 13.33 7.70
C ARG A 271 16.68 12.76 6.38
N THR A 272 15.92 11.84 5.78
CA THR A 272 16.28 11.21 4.49
C THR A 272 16.43 12.26 3.38
N PHE A 273 15.65 13.35 3.47
CA PHE A 273 15.75 14.47 2.54
C PHE A 273 16.77 15.54 2.93
N GLY A 274 17.40 15.46 4.11
CA GLY A 274 18.28 16.50 4.64
C GLY A 274 17.53 17.75 5.11
N LEU A 275 16.24 17.61 5.46
CA LEU A 275 15.42 18.71 5.98
C LEU A 275 15.54 18.82 7.51
N PRO A 276 15.36 20.03 8.09
CA PRO A 276 15.33 20.21 9.53
C PRO A 276 14.25 19.34 10.19
N CYS A 277 14.61 18.64 11.27
CA CYS A 277 13.73 17.70 11.96
C CYS A 277 13.16 18.35 13.23
N LEU A 278 11.91 18.06 13.56
CA LEU A 278 11.22 18.72 14.68
C LEU A 278 11.83 18.39 16.06
N ARG A 279 12.49 17.23 16.22
CA ARG A 279 13.29 16.84 17.40
C ARG A 279 14.35 15.81 16.98
N ASP A 280 15.60 16.03 17.39
CA ASP A 280 16.67 15.01 17.32
C ASP A 280 17.06 14.63 18.74
N ASP A 281 16.35 13.64 19.29
CA ASP A 281 16.63 13.08 20.62
C ASP A 281 17.56 11.86 20.55
N GLY A 282 18.13 11.57 19.36
CA GLY A 282 19.03 10.43 19.16
C GLY A 282 18.36 9.05 19.27
N HIS A 283 17.02 8.96 19.30
CA HIS A 283 16.36 7.67 19.39
C HIS A 283 16.55 6.83 18.10
N PRO A 284 16.81 5.51 18.22
CA PRO A 284 17.06 4.62 17.09
C PRO A 284 15.83 4.43 16.18
N TYR A 285 14.67 4.91 16.61
CA TYR A 285 13.40 4.76 15.92
C TYR A 285 13.19 5.78 14.79
N HIS A 286 14.16 6.67 14.54
CA HIS A 286 14.08 7.70 13.49
C HIS A 286 14.72 7.27 12.15
N HIS A 287 15.03 5.99 11.98
CA HIS A 287 15.72 5.51 10.78
C HIS A 287 14.79 4.73 9.86
N LEU A 288 14.68 5.19 8.62
CA LEU A 288 14.16 4.36 7.54
C LEU A 288 15.18 3.29 7.18
N ARG A 289 14.71 2.08 6.88
CA ARG A 289 15.56 1.02 6.34
C ARG A 289 15.62 1.15 4.83
N LEU A 290 16.83 1.16 4.28
CA LEU A 290 17.03 1.08 2.84
C LEU A 290 16.69 -0.34 2.38
N LEU A 291 15.72 -0.46 1.48
CA LEU A 291 15.35 -1.73 0.88
C LEU A 291 16.22 -2.01 -0.35
N LYS A 292 16.24 -1.07 -1.30
CA LYS A 292 17.02 -1.20 -2.54
C LYS A 292 17.37 0.17 -3.12
N THR A 293 18.53 0.24 -3.76
CA THR A 293 18.91 1.34 -4.65
C THR A 293 18.91 0.81 -6.07
N TYR A 294 18.29 1.54 -6.98
CA TYR A 294 18.27 1.25 -8.40
C TYR A 294 19.07 2.34 -9.10
N LYS A 295 20.01 1.94 -9.96
CA LYS A 295 20.80 2.88 -10.75
C LYS A 295 20.44 2.76 -12.22
N ARG A 296 20.38 3.90 -12.90
CA ARG A 296 20.18 3.92 -14.36
C ARG A 296 21.36 3.23 -15.05
N GLY A 297 21.07 2.24 -15.89
CA GLY A 297 22.08 1.51 -16.66
C GLY A 297 22.65 0.25 -15.98
N GLU A 298 22.22 -0.07 -14.75
CA GLU A 298 22.29 -1.47 -14.31
C GLU A 298 21.24 -2.22 -15.14
N GLU A 299 21.71 -3.05 -16.08
CA GLU A 299 20.84 -3.88 -16.92
C GLU A 299 19.89 -4.66 -16.01
N ARG A 300 18.58 -4.65 -16.36
CA ARG A 300 17.71 -5.71 -15.88
C ARG A 300 18.30 -6.96 -16.52
N ASP A 301 18.91 -7.85 -15.74
CA ASP A 301 19.12 -9.21 -16.21
C ASP A 301 17.75 -9.67 -16.74
N GLU A 302 17.63 -9.78 -18.07
CA GLU A 302 16.38 -10.13 -18.71
C GLU A 302 15.96 -11.50 -18.17
N VAL A 303 14.85 -11.54 -17.44
CA VAL A 303 14.20 -12.76 -16.95
C VAL A 303 13.21 -13.25 -17.99
#